data_AF-A0A142XHX8-F1
#
_entry.id   AF-A0A142XHX8-F1
#
_cell.length_a   1.000
_cell.length_b   1.000
_cell.length_c   1.000
_cell.angle_alpha   90.00
_cell.angle_beta   90.00
_cell.angle_gamma   90.00
#
_symmetry.space_group_name_H-M   'P 1'
#
loop_
_entity.id
_entity.type
_entity.pdbx_description
1 polymer ?
#
loop_
_entity_poly.entity_id
_entity_poly.type
_entity_poly.pdbx_seq_one_letter_code
_entity_poly.pdbx_strand_id
1 'polypeptide(L)'
;MVVELLDEGIDPLLPVLINDGGGEAGTATREDRDVFAGVEAVRVTPMQKYRSHIPGWNFKIVETPKKAGEFRYMRFAWKKIDGNGLMIQLHDPVKGWGSRFHAGGNIYGWSPSVQVATTPAKEWEVHTRDLFKELGATTITGFALSPLDGTAALFDHMLLGRTIEDLDKITDAALGRTKPAKIMARQERDAHWENLMGTDRAKAAVAQRALLAAAPDHVAFIETQLGKLSIDKNERTRIRKLIEELDAESFDVRDAATDELVKLGAPAAEAVRALENSAPNDEVRYRTRLILRKLNGENGGGPVGQAGRLMRAVRVLERANTEKARELLARFADGEFGAEIAPDAKAVLARLPKMP
;
A
#
# COMPACT_ATOMS: atom_id res chain seq x y z
N MET A 1 -22.27 -8.40 9.43
CA MET A 1 -21.54 -7.36 10.18
C MET A 1 -20.06 -7.65 10.09
N VAL A 2 -19.29 -6.65 9.65
CA VAL A 2 -17.83 -6.70 9.55
C VAL A 2 -17.26 -5.52 10.34
N VAL A 3 -16.10 -5.69 10.95
CA VAL A 3 -15.29 -4.59 11.49
C VAL A 3 -13.89 -4.64 10.89
N GLU A 4 -13.38 -3.47 10.53
CA GLU A 4 -12.02 -3.27 10.05
C GLU A 4 -11.09 -3.13 11.25
N LEU A 5 -10.12 -4.03 11.36
CA LEU A 5 -9.02 -3.95 12.32
C LEU A 5 -7.86 -3.12 11.75
N LEU A 6 -7.62 -3.27 10.44
CA LEU A 6 -6.61 -2.56 9.65
C LEU A 6 -7.03 -2.65 8.18
N ASP A 7 -7.36 -1.50 7.58
CA ASP A 7 -7.67 -1.33 6.16
C ASP A 7 -7.42 0.16 5.85
N GLU A 8 -8.47 0.96 5.65
CA GLU A 8 -8.37 2.41 5.52
C GLU A 8 -8.32 3.17 6.85
N GLY A 9 -7.70 4.34 6.83
CA GLY A 9 -7.62 5.23 7.98
C GLY A 9 -6.65 4.73 9.04
N ILE A 10 -5.46 4.25 8.63
CA ILE A 10 -4.46 3.68 9.55
C ILE A 10 -3.75 4.73 10.42
N ASP A 11 -3.90 6.03 10.13
CA ASP A 11 -3.20 7.12 10.84
C ASP A 11 -3.41 7.12 12.37
N PRO A 12 -4.63 6.87 12.91
CA PRO A 12 -4.83 6.76 14.35
C PRO A 12 -4.24 5.47 14.94
N LEU A 13 -4.03 4.45 14.11
CA LEU A 13 -3.54 3.13 14.52
C LEU A 13 -2.01 3.09 14.65
N LEU A 14 -1.27 3.70 13.72
CA LEU A 14 0.20 3.64 13.72
C LEU A 14 0.84 4.17 15.04
N PRO A 15 0.41 5.32 15.60
CA PRO A 15 1.00 5.85 16.83
C PRO A 15 0.68 5.03 18.09
N VAL A 16 -0.38 4.21 18.07
CA VAL A 16 -0.73 3.36 19.22
C VAL A 16 0.03 2.03 19.23
N LEU A 17 0.57 1.60 18.09
CA LEU A 17 1.46 0.44 18.00
C LEU A 17 2.83 0.80 18.58
N ILE A 18 2.95 0.85 19.90
CA ILE A 18 4.17 1.26 20.61
C ILE A 18 4.94 0.10 21.26
N ASN A 19 4.62 -1.14 20.86
CA ASN A 19 5.22 -2.36 21.40
C ASN A 19 5.06 -2.43 22.93
N ASP A 20 3.90 -1.99 23.43
CA ASP A 20 3.58 -1.85 24.85
C ASP A 20 4.61 -1.02 25.68
N GLY A 21 5.38 -0.16 25.01
CA GLY A 21 6.43 0.65 25.64
C GLY A 21 7.79 -0.06 25.76
N GLY A 22 7.94 -1.25 25.18
CA GLY A 22 9.20 -2.02 25.17
C GLY A 22 9.51 -2.70 23.83
N GLY A 23 10.45 -3.65 23.83
CA GLY A 23 10.79 -4.48 22.65
C GLY A 23 11.72 -3.83 21.62
N GLU A 24 12.21 -4.64 20.68
CA GLU A 24 13.12 -4.20 19.61
C GLU A 24 12.49 -3.19 18.64
N ALA A 25 13.37 -2.39 18.04
CA ALA A 25 13.07 -1.26 17.18
C ALA A 25 12.49 -1.68 15.81
N GLY A 26 11.23 -2.12 15.81
CA GLY A 26 10.40 -2.09 14.61
C GLY A 26 9.95 -0.66 14.26
N THR A 27 9.60 -0.44 13.00
CA THR A 27 8.83 0.70 12.50
C THR A 27 7.57 0.18 11.80
N ALA A 28 6.47 0.90 11.97
CA ALA A 28 5.27 0.73 11.15
C ALA A 28 5.07 2.03 10.41
N THR A 29 5.09 1.95 9.09
CA THR A 29 4.88 3.08 8.20
C THR A 29 3.72 2.76 7.28
N ARG A 30 3.11 3.80 6.75
CA ARG A 30 2.16 3.67 5.67
C ARG A 30 2.87 3.19 4.38
N GLU A 31 2.17 2.37 3.62
CA GLU A 31 2.44 2.05 2.21
C GLU A 31 1.24 2.53 1.39
N ASP A 32 1.46 3.19 0.26
CA ASP A 32 0.37 3.73 -0.57
C ASP A 32 0.50 3.45 -2.06
N ARG A 33 1.51 2.67 -2.46
CA ARG A 33 1.68 2.17 -3.82
C ARG A 33 1.34 0.69 -3.91
N ASP A 34 1.97 -0.13 -3.07
CA ASP A 34 1.71 -1.57 -3.04
C ASP A 34 0.64 -1.87 -1.99
N VAL A 35 -0.62 -1.90 -2.43
CA VAL A 35 -1.81 -1.95 -1.57
C VAL A 35 -2.78 -2.98 -2.13
N PHE A 36 -3.28 -3.88 -1.28
CA PHE A 36 -4.20 -4.94 -1.69
C PHE A 36 -5.59 -4.38 -2.01
N ALA A 37 -6.15 -3.59 -1.12
CA ALA A 37 -7.47 -2.98 -1.28
C ALA A 37 -7.43 -1.50 -0.91
N GLY A 38 -8.25 -0.67 -1.58
CA GLY A 38 -8.36 0.73 -1.19
C GLY A 38 -7.11 1.58 -1.52
N VAL A 39 -6.59 2.42 -0.63
CA VAL A 39 -5.56 3.44 -0.90
C VAL A 39 -4.36 3.44 0.04
N GLU A 40 -4.33 2.57 1.04
CA GLU A 40 -3.17 2.38 1.92
C GLU A 40 -3.09 0.98 2.49
N ALA A 41 -1.88 0.58 2.84
CA ALA A 41 -1.55 -0.62 3.61
C ALA A 41 -0.55 -0.25 4.71
N VAL A 42 -0.26 -1.18 5.62
CA VAL A 42 0.75 -1.01 6.66
C VAL A 42 2.01 -1.78 6.29
N ARG A 43 3.13 -1.08 6.21
CA ARG A 43 4.47 -1.65 6.09
C ARG A 43 5.11 -1.74 7.46
N VAL A 44 5.56 -2.93 7.84
CA VAL A 44 6.32 -3.15 9.08
C VAL A 44 7.70 -3.69 8.76
N THR A 45 8.71 -3.24 9.49
CA THR A 45 10.11 -3.69 9.38
C THR A 45 10.86 -3.34 10.67
N PRO A 46 12.00 -3.96 11.02
CA PRO A 46 12.41 -5.29 10.59
C PRO A 46 11.65 -6.42 11.30
N MET A 47 11.20 -6.16 12.52
CA MET A 47 10.87 -7.22 13.47
C MET A 47 9.37 -7.36 13.72
N GLN A 48 8.78 -6.38 14.41
CA GLN A 48 7.35 -6.34 14.67
C GLN A 48 6.91 -4.96 15.18
N LYS A 49 5.63 -4.67 15.01
CA LYS A 49 4.92 -3.58 15.69
C LYS A 49 3.63 -4.09 16.27
N TYR A 50 3.38 -3.76 17.54
CA TYR A 50 2.25 -4.32 18.26
C TYR A 50 1.73 -3.42 19.37
N ARG A 51 0.54 -3.76 19.86
CA ARG A 51 -0.07 -3.23 21.08
C ARG A 51 -0.98 -4.31 21.63
N SER A 52 -0.82 -4.69 22.90
CA SER A 52 -1.69 -5.69 23.55
C SER A 52 -3.10 -5.15 23.79
N HIS A 53 -3.21 -3.85 24.09
CA HIS A 53 -4.46 -3.18 24.39
C HIS A 53 -4.61 -1.92 23.54
N ILE A 54 -5.30 -2.06 22.41
CA ILE A 54 -5.67 -0.95 21.53
C ILE A 54 -6.93 -0.28 22.11
N PRO A 55 -6.96 1.05 22.26
CA PRO A 55 -8.13 1.74 22.81
C PRO A 55 -9.44 1.40 22.09
N GLY A 56 -10.46 1.06 22.87
CA GLY A 56 -11.80 0.72 22.35
C GLY A 56 -11.95 -0.71 21.83
N TRP A 57 -10.87 -1.51 21.77
CA TRP A 57 -10.94 -2.88 21.27
C TRP A 57 -11.41 -3.86 22.34
N ASN A 58 -12.47 -4.61 22.01
CA ASN A 58 -13.05 -5.66 22.84
C ASN A 58 -13.88 -6.62 21.99
N PHE A 59 -13.25 -7.21 20.97
CA PHE A 59 -13.95 -8.01 19.97
C PHE A 59 -14.01 -9.48 20.41
N LYS A 60 -15.23 -9.99 20.61
CA LYS A 60 -15.46 -11.34 21.12
C LYS A 60 -15.55 -12.33 19.97
N ILE A 61 -14.73 -13.36 20.02
CA ILE A 61 -14.80 -14.50 19.11
C ILE A 61 -15.64 -15.60 19.76
N VAL A 62 -16.74 -15.96 19.12
CA VAL A 62 -17.73 -16.93 19.62
C VAL A 62 -18.18 -17.86 18.50
N GLU A 63 -18.71 -19.03 18.87
CA GLU A 63 -19.13 -20.05 17.89
C GLU A 63 -20.28 -19.57 16.98
N THR A 64 -21.24 -18.85 17.56
CA THR A 64 -22.44 -18.37 16.86
C THR A 64 -22.67 -16.90 17.21
N PRO A 65 -22.04 -15.94 16.51
CA PRO A 65 -22.12 -14.52 16.85
C PRO A 65 -23.53 -13.96 16.57
N LYS A 66 -24.15 -13.35 17.58
CA LYS A 66 -25.50 -12.76 17.49
C LYS A 66 -25.54 -11.29 17.92
N LYS A 67 -24.65 -10.86 18.81
CA LYS A 67 -24.63 -9.51 19.40
C LYS A 67 -23.59 -8.60 18.73
N ALA A 68 -23.75 -7.29 18.90
CA ALA A 68 -22.72 -6.33 18.52
C ALA A 68 -21.40 -6.66 19.24
N GLY A 69 -20.27 -6.53 18.55
CA GLY A 69 -18.95 -6.91 19.07
C GLY A 69 -18.64 -8.42 19.07
N GLU A 70 -19.57 -9.28 18.66
CA GLU A 70 -19.33 -10.73 18.47
C GLU A 70 -19.02 -11.06 17.00
N PHE A 71 -17.98 -11.86 16.78
CA PHE A 71 -17.45 -12.30 15.49
C PHE A 71 -17.02 -13.77 15.54
N ARG A 72 -16.66 -14.35 14.39
CA ARG A 72 -16.14 -15.72 14.29
C ARG A 72 -14.98 -15.83 13.31
N TYR A 73 -15.03 -15.12 12.21
CA TYR A 73 -14.07 -15.23 11.13
C TYR A 73 -13.15 -14.02 11.09
N MET A 74 -11.93 -14.24 10.63
CA MET A 74 -11.01 -13.16 10.28
C MET A 74 -10.57 -13.32 8.83
N ARG A 75 -10.53 -12.22 8.09
CA ARG A 75 -9.86 -12.12 6.80
C ARG A 75 -8.67 -11.18 6.93
N PHE A 76 -7.56 -11.48 6.29
CA PHE A 76 -6.41 -10.57 6.21
C PHE A 76 -5.66 -10.79 4.91
N ALA A 77 -5.04 -9.73 4.40
CA ALA A 77 -4.10 -9.78 3.30
C ALA A 77 -2.70 -9.45 3.81
N TRP A 78 -1.71 -10.17 3.30
CA TRP A 78 -0.32 -9.87 3.60
C TRP A 78 0.58 -10.10 2.39
N LYS A 79 1.77 -9.54 2.45
CA LYS A 79 2.81 -9.73 1.44
C LYS A 79 4.17 -9.59 2.09
N LYS A 80 5.11 -10.44 1.71
CA LYS A 80 6.50 -10.38 2.16
C LYS A 80 7.37 -9.74 1.08
N ILE A 81 8.17 -8.74 1.45
CA ILE A 81 9.07 -8.08 0.51
C ILE A 81 10.32 -8.95 0.26
N ASP A 82 10.85 -9.56 1.32
CA ASP A 82 11.93 -10.55 1.27
C ASP A 82 11.94 -11.36 2.59
N GLY A 83 12.73 -12.41 2.70
CA GLY A 83 12.85 -13.21 3.91
C GLY A 83 11.96 -14.45 3.96
N ASN A 84 12.05 -15.18 5.07
CA ASN A 84 11.54 -16.53 5.25
C ASN A 84 10.43 -16.64 6.30
N GLY A 85 10.10 -15.59 7.05
CA GLY A 85 9.03 -15.63 8.06
C GLY A 85 8.04 -14.50 7.89
N LEU A 86 6.77 -14.73 8.22
CA LEU A 86 5.74 -13.70 8.28
C LEU A 86 4.68 -14.12 9.27
N MET A 87 4.25 -13.22 10.16
CA MET A 87 3.29 -13.57 11.20
C MET A 87 2.35 -12.41 11.58
N ILE A 88 1.11 -12.77 11.88
CA ILE A 88 0.13 -11.94 12.58
C ILE A 88 -0.16 -12.60 13.92
N GLN A 89 -0.22 -11.80 14.98
CA GLN A 89 -0.60 -12.26 16.32
C GLN A 89 -1.79 -11.46 16.81
N LEU A 90 -2.70 -12.12 17.53
CA LEU A 90 -3.83 -11.49 18.20
C LEU A 90 -3.63 -11.60 19.71
N HIS A 91 -3.93 -10.52 20.42
CA HIS A 91 -3.82 -10.47 21.87
C HIS A 91 -5.19 -10.67 22.53
N ASP A 92 -5.24 -11.59 23.48
CA ASP A 92 -6.34 -11.77 24.42
C ASP A 92 -5.88 -11.41 25.85
N PRO A 93 -6.68 -10.66 26.65
CA PRO A 93 -6.25 -10.17 27.96
C PRO A 93 -6.02 -11.28 29.00
N VAL A 94 -6.55 -12.48 28.77
CA VAL A 94 -6.39 -13.66 29.65
C VAL A 94 -5.38 -14.65 29.04
N LYS A 95 -5.44 -14.89 27.73
CA LYS A 95 -4.59 -15.87 27.02
C LYS A 95 -3.29 -15.29 26.47
N GLY A 96 -3.11 -13.97 26.50
CA GLY A 96 -1.95 -13.27 25.95
C GLY A 96 -1.84 -13.40 24.42
N TRP A 97 -0.60 -13.51 23.93
CA TRP A 97 -0.24 -13.54 22.50
C TRP A 97 -0.33 -14.93 21.85
N GLY A 98 -1.02 -15.90 22.47
CA GLY A 98 -1.05 -17.29 21.99
C GLY A 98 -1.76 -17.49 20.65
N SER A 99 -2.51 -16.51 20.14
CA SER A 99 -3.24 -16.60 18.88
C SER A 99 -2.37 -16.09 17.73
N ARG A 100 -1.73 -17.00 16.97
CA ARG A 100 -0.75 -16.65 15.93
C ARG A 100 -1.01 -17.36 14.60
N PHE A 101 -0.88 -16.62 13.50
CA PHE A 101 -0.90 -17.12 12.13
C PHE A 101 0.43 -16.79 11.47
N HIS A 102 1.11 -17.79 10.90
CA HIS A 102 2.39 -17.55 10.22
C HIS A 102 2.50 -18.21 8.85
N ALA A 103 3.33 -17.62 7.99
CA ALA A 103 3.82 -18.21 6.76
C ALA A 103 5.33 -18.40 6.81
N GLY A 104 5.82 -19.44 6.15
CA GLY A 104 7.25 -19.76 6.14
C GLY A 104 7.74 -20.28 7.48
N GLY A 105 8.95 -19.90 7.86
CA GLY A 105 9.60 -20.27 9.10
C GLY A 105 9.07 -19.49 10.31
N ASN A 106 8.73 -20.22 11.38
CA ASN A 106 8.52 -19.63 12.70
C ASN A 106 9.87 -19.39 13.39
N ILE A 107 10.58 -18.34 12.95
CA ILE A 107 11.99 -18.09 13.28
C ILE A 107 12.27 -18.08 14.78
N TYR A 108 11.34 -17.59 15.59
CA TYR A 108 11.48 -17.51 17.06
C TYR A 108 10.81 -18.67 17.79
N GLY A 109 10.26 -19.66 17.08
CA GLY A 109 9.57 -20.81 17.68
C GLY A 109 8.34 -20.44 18.51
N TRP A 110 7.75 -19.26 18.30
CA TRP A 110 6.62 -18.77 19.10
C TRP A 110 5.41 -19.69 18.92
N SER A 111 5.04 -20.34 20.02
CA SER A 111 4.01 -21.38 20.06
C SER A 111 2.97 -21.06 21.15
N PRO A 112 1.70 -21.45 20.97
CA PRO A 112 1.15 -22.09 19.78
C PRO A 112 1.09 -21.14 18.58
N SER A 113 1.05 -21.70 17.37
CA SER A 113 0.88 -20.98 16.12
C SER A 113 0.33 -21.89 15.03
N VAL A 114 -0.48 -21.32 14.14
CA VAL A 114 -1.03 -21.99 12.97
C VAL A 114 -0.21 -21.57 11.74
N GLN A 115 0.43 -22.53 11.07
CA GLN A 115 1.08 -22.28 9.79
C GLN A 115 -0.01 -22.22 8.70
N VAL A 116 -0.17 -21.06 8.07
CA VAL A 116 -1.18 -20.83 7.03
C VAL A 116 -0.61 -21.00 5.62
N ALA A 117 0.70 -20.86 5.46
CA ALA A 117 1.43 -21.15 4.21
C ALA A 117 2.86 -21.64 4.51
N THR A 118 3.39 -22.52 3.67
CA THR A 118 4.74 -23.08 3.84
C THR A 118 5.86 -22.12 3.44
N THR A 119 5.55 -21.07 2.68
CA THR A 119 6.48 -20.01 2.27
C THR A 119 5.77 -18.65 2.36
N PRO A 120 6.45 -17.55 2.73
CA PRO A 120 5.85 -16.22 2.69
C PRO A 120 5.58 -15.80 1.24
N ALA A 121 4.37 -15.29 0.98
CA ALA A 121 3.98 -14.88 -0.37
C ALA A 121 4.70 -13.59 -0.79
N LYS A 122 5.32 -13.61 -1.99
CA LYS A 122 5.92 -12.43 -2.63
C LYS A 122 4.88 -11.52 -3.31
N GLU A 123 3.66 -12.02 -3.49
CA GLU A 123 2.50 -11.26 -3.93
C GLU A 123 1.46 -11.23 -2.82
N TRP A 124 0.47 -10.35 -2.93
CA TRP A 124 -0.62 -10.27 -1.95
C TRP A 124 -1.37 -11.60 -1.86
N GLU A 125 -1.37 -12.17 -0.66
CA GLU A 125 -2.09 -13.41 -0.35
C GLU A 125 -3.17 -13.09 0.69
N VAL A 126 -4.39 -13.59 0.43
CA VAL A 126 -5.56 -13.36 1.28
C VAL A 126 -5.93 -14.64 2.00
N HIS A 127 -6.02 -14.56 3.32
CA HIS A 127 -6.42 -15.66 4.18
C HIS A 127 -7.77 -15.39 4.81
N THR A 128 -8.61 -16.42 4.94
CA THR A 128 -9.84 -16.39 5.75
C THR A 128 -9.79 -17.52 6.77
N ARG A 129 -9.87 -17.19 8.06
CA ARG A 129 -9.72 -18.13 9.18
C ARG A 129 -10.98 -18.20 10.03
N ASP A 130 -11.32 -19.40 10.51
CA ASP A 130 -12.34 -19.60 11.53
C ASP A 130 -11.67 -19.51 12.91
N LEU A 131 -11.70 -18.32 13.50
CA LEU A 131 -11.00 -18.04 14.75
C LEU A 131 -11.56 -18.86 15.91
N PHE A 132 -12.87 -19.12 15.96
CA PHE A 132 -13.43 -19.91 17.05
C PHE A 132 -12.98 -21.37 16.96
N LYS A 133 -12.99 -21.96 15.75
CA LYS A 133 -12.52 -23.33 15.54
C LYS A 133 -11.03 -23.48 15.89
N GLU A 134 -10.22 -22.48 15.62
CA GLU A 134 -8.76 -22.53 15.75
C GLU A 134 -8.26 -22.12 17.15
N LEU A 135 -8.94 -21.18 17.81
CA LEU A 135 -8.48 -20.54 19.05
C LEU A 135 -9.45 -20.71 20.23
N GLY A 136 -10.63 -21.27 19.98
CA GLY A 136 -11.76 -21.27 20.91
C GLY A 136 -12.32 -19.88 21.17
N ALA A 137 -13.15 -19.75 22.21
CA ALA A 137 -13.65 -18.46 22.66
C ALA A 137 -12.49 -17.55 23.10
N THR A 138 -12.36 -16.37 22.49
CA THR A 138 -11.27 -15.42 22.75
C THR A 138 -11.77 -13.97 22.63
N THR A 139 -11.09 -13.02 23.25
CA THR A 139 -11.40 -11.59 23.20
C THR A 139 -10.21 -10.84 22.62
N ILE A 140 -10.33 -10.34 21.40
CA ILE A 140 -9.27 -9.59 20.74
C ILE A 140 -9.24 -8.18 21.30
N THR A 141 -8.11 -7.82 21.91
CA THR A 141 -7.83 -6.49 22.50
C THR A 141 -6.67 -5.79 21.82
N GLY A 142 -5.90 -6.51 20.99
CA GLY A 142 -4.75 -5.98 20.29
C GLY A 142 -4.20 -6.95 19.26
N PHE A 143 -3.18 -6.54 18.53
CA PHE A 143 -2.49 -7.37 17.55
C PHE A 143 -1.01 -7.03 17.42
N ALA A 144 -0.26 -7.91 16.76
CA ALA A 144 1.10 -7.70 16.31
C ALA A 144 1.23 -8.02 14.82
N LEU A 145 1.93 -7.16 14.09
CA LEU A 145 2.35 -7.38 12.71
C LEU A 145 3.84 -7.67 12.73
N SER A 146 4.24 -8.86 12.27
CA SER A 146 5.59 -9.38 12.52
C SER A 146 6.22 -9.92 11.24
N PRO A 147 7.09 -9.13 10.57
CA PRO A 147 7.95 -9.63 9.49
C PRO A 147 9.05 -10.61 9.93
N LEU A 148 9.38 -10.67 11.23
CA LEU A 148 10.30 -11.62 11.88
C LEU A 148 11.80 -11.53 11.52
N ASP A 149 12.22 -11.12 10.32
CA ASP A 149 13.56 -11.45 9.78
C ASP A 149 14.37 -10.29 9.18
N GLY A 150 14.31 -9.10 9.76
CA GLY A 150 15.18 -8.01 9.30
C GLY A 150 14.65 -7.25 8.09
N THR A 151 13.65 -7.80 7.40
CA THR A 151 13.10 -7.25 6.16
C THR A 151 11.62 -6.89 6.30
N ALA A 152 11.08 -6.14 5.35
CA ALA A 152 9.73 -5.61 5.47
C ALA A 152 8.64 -6.63 5.09
N ALA A 153 7.44 -6.44 5.65
CA ALA A 153 6.21 -7.03 5.17
C ALA A 153 5.10 -5.99 5.09
N LEU A 154 4.14 -6.23 4.21
CA LEU A 154 2.94 -5.43 4.05
C LEU A 154 1.74 -6.18 4.60
N PHE A 155 0.85 -5.46 5.25
CA PHE A 155 -0.38 -5.96 5.86
C PHE A 155 -1.53 -5.06 5.47
N ASP A 156 -2.65 -5.66 5.10
CA ASP A 156 -3.82 -4.95 4.61
C ASP A 156 -5.10 -5.78 4.86
N HIS A 157 -6.26 -5.15 4.73
CA HIS A 157 -7.57 -5.80 4.69
C HIS A 157 -7.82 -6.81 5.84
N MET A 158 -7.42 -6.43 7.05
CA MET A 158 -7.63 -7.21 8.27
C MET A 158 -9.03 -6.93 8.81
N LEU A 159 -9.94 -7.88 8.61
CA LEU A 159 -11.36 -7.76 8.90
C LEU A 159 -11.81 -8.85 9.86
N LEU A 160 -12.70 -8.53 10.81
CA LEU A 160 -13.48 -9.54 11.53
C LEU A 160 -14.90 -9.60 11.00
N GLY A 161 -15.38 -10.81 10.73
CA GLY A 161 -16.71 -11.08 10.18
C GLY A 161 -17.50 -12.05 11.05
N ARG A 162 -18.83 -11.91 11.02
CA ARG A 162 -19.73 -12.92 11.58
C ARG A 162 -19.89 -14.14 10.68
N THR A 163 -19.86 -13.92 9.37
CA THR A 163 -19.94 -14.97 8.35
C THR A 163 -18.89 -14.73 7.26
N ILE A 164 -18.60 -15.76 6.47
CA ILE A 164 -17.68 -15.65 5.33
C ILE A 164 -18.31 -14.78 4.24
N GLU A 165 -19.62 -14.90 4.02
CA GLU A 165 -20.35 -14.13 3.01
C GLU A 165 -20.32 -12.62 3.30
N ASP A 166 -20.32 -12.23 4.58
CA ASP A 166 -20.15 -10.83 4.98
C ASP A 166 -18.75 -10.31 4.59
N LEU A 167 -17.70 -11.13 4.79
CA LEU A 167 -16.34 -10.79 4.42
C LEU A 167 -16.17 -10.73 2.90
N ASP A 168 -16.79 -11.67 2.17
CA ASP A 168 -16.80 -11.70 0.70
C ASP A 168 -17.41 -10.43 0.13
N LYS A 169 -18.59 -10.02 0.61
CA LYS A 169 -19.23 -8.78 0.15
C LYS A 169 -18.35 -7.54 0.33
N ILE A 170 -17.70 -7.41 1.49
CA ILE A 170 -16.82 -6.26 1.76
C ILE A 170 -15.57 -6.31 0.87
N THR A 171 -14.98 -7.50 0.71
CA THR A 171 -13.79 -7.71 -0.13
C THR A 171 -14.08 -7.44 -1.60
N ASP A 172 -15.16 -8.01 -2.13
CA ASP A 172 -15.57 -7.81 -3.52
C ASP A 172 -15.93 -6.36 -3.80
N ALA A 173 -16.59 -5.69 -2.86
CA ALA A 173 -16.83 -4.26 -2.98
C ALA A 173 -15.50 -3.49 -3.05
N ALA A 174 -14.57 -3.73 -2.12
CA ALA A 174 -13.29 -3.02 -2.05
C ALA A 174 -12.44 -3.19 -3.32
N LEU A 175 -12.50 -4.37 -3.93
CA LEU A 175 -11.78 -4.71 -5.16
C LEU A 175 -12.54 -4.36 -6.45
N GLY A 176 -13.71 -3.70 -6.35
CA GLY A 176 -14.55 -3.37 -7.51
C GLY A 176 -15.00 -4.60 -8.31
N ARG A 177 -15.21 -5.72 -7.62
CA ARG A 177 -15.78 -6.96 -8.16
C ARG A 177 -17.31 -6.97 -8.08
N THR A 178 -17.90 -5.87 -7.62
CA THR A 178 -19.34 -5.63 -7.61
C THR A 178 -19.78 -4.86 -8.84
N LYS A 179 -20.90 -5.25 -9.44
CA LYS A 179 -21.53 -4.48 -10.51
C LYS A 179 -22.18 -3.22 -9.93
N PRO A 180 -21.93 -2.02 -10.51
CA PRO A 180 -22.58 -0.80 -10.05
C PRO A 180 -24.09 -0.88 -10.31
N ALA A 181 -24.89 -0.40 -9.34
CA ALA A 181 -26.35 -0.43 -9.43
C ALA A 181 -26.92 0.52 -10.50
N LYS A 182 -26.18 1.59 -10.82
CA LYS A 182 -26.50 2.59 -11.84
C LYS A 182 -25.22 3.00 -12.57
N ILE A 183 -25.37 3.47 -13.80
CA ILE A 183 -24.27 4.12 -14.53
C ILE A 183 -23.89 5.40 -13.76
N MET A 184 -22.59 5.60 -13.54
CA MET A 184 -22.06 6.76 -12.85
C MET A 184 -22.27 8.03 -13.68
N ALA A 185 -22.96 9.02 -13.11
CA ALA A 185 -23.21 10.29 -13.78
C ALA A 185 -21.93 11.12 -13.90
N ARG A 186 -21.84 12.01 -14.89
CA ARG A 186 -20.62 12.83 -15.13
C ARG A 186 -20.17 13.62 -13.90
N GLN A 187 -21.10 14.28 -13.21
CA GLN A 187 -20.80 15.03 -11.99
C GLN A 187 -20.27 14.12 -10.87
N GLU A 188 -20.84 12.91 -10.73
CA GLU A 188 -20.41 11.92 -9.75
C GLU A 188 -19.01 11.38 -10.08
N ARG A 189 -18.75 11.07 -11.36
CA ARG A 189 -17.43 10.69 -11.87
C ARG A 189 -16.37 11.75 -11.60
N ASP A 190 -16.70 13.01 -11.89
CA ASP A 190 -15.76 14.13 -11.70
C ASP A 190 -15.43 14.31 -10.22
N ALA A 191 -16.43 14.22 -9.33
CA ALA A 191 -16.21 14.25 -7.89
C ALA A 191 -15.37 13.07 -7.38
N HIS A 192 -15.62 11.85 -7.89
CA HIS A 192 -14.79 10.68 -7.56
C HIS A 192 -13.35 10.86 -8.03
N TRP A 193 -13.11 11.45 -9.20
CA TRP A 193 -11.76 11.73 -9.67
C TRP A 193 -11.01 12.71 -8.75
N GLU A 194 -11.64 13.81 -8.36
CA GLU A 194 -11.05 14.76 -7.41
C GLU A 194 -10.74 14.10 -6.07
N ASN A 195 -11.65 13.26 -5.55
CA ASN A 195 -11.42 12.52 -4.32
C ASN A 195 -10.31 11.47 -4.46
N LEU A 196 -10.24 10.76 -5.59
CA LEU A 196 -9.20 9.78 -5.91
C LEU A 196 -7.81 10.41 -5.86
N MET A 197 -7.68 11.58 -6.49
CA MET A 197 -6.45 12.38 -6.57
C MET A 197 -6.28 13.33 -5.37
N GLY A 198 -7.16 13.25 -4.38
CA GLY A 198 -7.13 14.05 -3.17
C GLY A 198 -6.23 13.45 -2.06
N THR A 199 -6.04 14.24 -1.01
CA THR A 199 -5.29 13.85 0.20
C THR A 199 -6.16 13.18 1.26
N ASP A 200 -7.48 13.36 1.22
CA ASP A 200 -8.44 12.69 2.11
C ASP A 200 -8.58 11.22 1.72
N ARG A 201 -7.98 10.33 2.52
CA ARG A 201 -7.88 8.91 2.21
C ARG A 201 -9.21 8.18 2.31
N ALA A 202 -10.07 8.55 3.25
CA ALA A 202 -11.40 7.96 3.36
C ALA A 202 -12.22 8.26 2.10
N LYS A 203 -12.18 9.51 1.60
CA LYS A 203 -12.83 9.86 0.33
C LYS A 203 -12.16 9.19 -0.87
N ALA A 204 -10.82 9.10 -0.88
CA ALA A 204 -10.09 8.44 -1.95
C ALA A 204 -10.41 6.94 -2.04
N ALA A 205 -10.57 6.25 -0.91
CA ALA A 205 -10.95 4.84 -0.86
C ALA A 205 -12.37 4.60 -1.40
N VAL A 206 -13.31 5.47 -1.05
CA VAL A 206 -14.68 5.45 -1.60
C VAL A 206 -14.64 5.67 -3.12
N ALA A 207 -13.86 6.64 -3.59
CA ALA A 207 -13.70 6.93 -5.01
C ALA A 207 -13.02 5.80 -5.79
N GLN A 208 -11.95 5.21 -5.23
CA GLN A 208 -11.25 4.05 -5.78
C GLN A 208 -12.24 2.91 -6.01
N ARG A 209 -13.03 2.59 -4.99
CA ARG A 209 -14.05 1.54 -5.04
C ARG A 209 -15.06 1.76 -6.16
N ALA A 210 -15.58 2.99 -6.25
CA ALA A 210 -16.57 3.36 -7.24
C ALA A 210 -16.02 3.30 -8.68
N LEU A 211 -14.80 3.78 -8.91
CA LEU A 211 -14.15 3.77 -10.22
C LEU A 211 -13.70 2.38 -10.65
N LEU A 212 -13.24 1.53 -9.72
CA LEU A 212 -12.95 0.12 -10.00
C LEU A 212 -14.21 -0.64 -10.44
N ALA A 213 -15.34 -0.42 -9.76
CA ALA A 213 -16.61 -1.06 -10.11
C ALA A 213 -17.17 -0.57 -11.45
N ALA A 214 -16.91 0.68 -11.83
CA ALA A 214 -17.35 1.27 -13.09
C ALA A 214 -16.36 1.06 -14.26
N ALA A 215 -15.20 0.42 -14.05
CA ALA A 215 -14.26 0.15 -15.12
C ALA A 215 -14.89 -0.83 -16.15
N PRO A 216 -14.76 -0.56 -17.48
CA PRO A 216 -13.88 0.40 -18.13
C PRO A 216 -14.51 1.75 -18.54
N ASP A 217 -15.71 2.10 -18.05
CA ASP A 217 -16.58 3.15 -18.61
C ASP A 217 -15.96 4.56 -18.67
N HIS A 218 -14.90 4.82 -17.89
CA HIS A 218 -14.33 6.16 -17.72
C HIS A 218 -12.85 6.28 -18.11
N VAL A 219 -12.29 5.30 -18.81
CA VAL A 219 -10.87 5.34 -19.25
C VAL A 219 -10.56 6.60 -20.08
N ALA A 220 -11.42 6.99 -21.02
CA ALA A 220 -11.20 8.20 -21.85
C ALA A 220 -11.22 9.50 -21.03
N PHE A 221 -12.02 9.53 -19.95
CA PHE A 221 -12.03 10.65 -19.03
C PHE A 221 -10.75 10.68 -18.19
N ILE A 222 -10.30 9.53 -17.69
CA ILE A 222 -9.04 9.38 -16.95
C ILE A 222 -7.86 9.83 -17.82
N GLU A 223 -7.80 9.43 -19.09
CA GLU A 223 -6.81 9.92 -20.06
C GLU A 223 -6.77 11.46 -20.12
N THR A 224 -7.94 12.09 -20.26
CA THR A 224 -8.06 13.55 -20.34
C THR A 224 -7.53 14.23 -19.07
N GLN A 225 -7.80 13.65 -17.90
CA GLN A 225 -7.33 14.21 -16.63
C GLN A 225 -5.84 14.00 -16.42
N LEU A 226 -5.32 12.81 -16.75
CA LEU A 226 -3.90 12.51 -16.69
C LEU A 226 -3.09 13.38 -17.66
N GLY A 227 -3.64 13.72 -18.82
CA GLY A 227 -3.02 14.66 -19.75
C GLY A 227 -2.78 16.06 -19.18
N LYS A 228 -3.46 16.45 -18.10
CA LYS A 228 -3.20 17.71 -17.38
C LYS A 228 -2.03 17.61 -16.40
N LEU A 229 -1.60 16.39 -16.08
CA LEU A 229 -0.53 16.08 -15.14
C LEU A 229 0.75 15.61 -15.85
N SER A 230 0.73 15.47 -17.17
CA SER A 230 1.87 14.99 -17.92
C SER A 230 3.01 16.02 -17.92
N ILE A 231 4.23 15.52 -17.83
CA ILE A 231 5.44 16.32 -17.98
C ILE A 231 5.78 16.38 -19.47
N ASP A 232 6.20 17.51 -20.03
CA ASP A 232 6.57 17.56 -21.45
C ASP A 232 7.76 16.63 -21.78
N LYS A 233 7.76 16.03 -22.99
CA LYS A 233 8.80 15.08 -23.41
C LYS A 233 10.20 15.68 -23.37
N ASN A 234 10.37 16.95 -23.75
CA ASN A 234 11.67 17.60 -23.74
C ASN A 234 12.15 17.82 -22.30
N GLU A 235 11.25 18.20 -21.41
CA GLU A 235 11.56 18.36 -19.98
C GLU A 235 11.97 17.02 -19.35
N ARG A 236 11.24 15.93 -19.63
CA ARG A 236 11.62 14.58 -19.16
C ARG A 236 13.00 14.16 -19.68
N THR A 237 13.28 14.45 -20.94
CA THR A 237 14.58 14.13 -21.57
C THR A 237 15.70 14.94 -20.91
N ARG A 238 15.43 16.21 -20.62
CA ARG A 238 16.35 17.10 -19.90
C ARG A 238 16.63 16.59 -18.49
N ILE A 239 15.60 16.23 -17.72
CA ILE A 239 15.74 15.70 -16.36
C ILE A 239 16.57 14.41 -16.37
N ARG A 240 16.31 13.48 -17.29
CA ARG A 240 17.08 12.24 -17.42
C ARG A 240 18.56 12.52 -17.67
N LYS A 241 18.86 13.43 -18.60
CA LYS A 241 20.23 13.83 -18.90
C LYS A 241 20.93 14.43 -17.67
N LEU A 242 20.26 15.33 -16.94
CA LEU A 242 20.82 15.91 -15.72
C LEU A 242 21.07 14.85 -14.64
N ILE A 243 20.23 13.82 -14.54
CA ILE A 243 20.43 12.69 -13.62
C ILE A 243 21.67 11.87 -14.02
N GLU A 244 21.86 11.58 -15.30
CA GLU A 244 23.07 10.91 -15.81
C GLU A 244 24.33 11.73 -15.51
N GLU A 245 24.25 13.05 -15.64
CA GLU A 245 25.34 13.99 -15.35
C GLU A 245 25.69 14.09 -13.85
N LEU A 246 24.87 13.55 -12.94
CA LEU A 246 25.23 13.44 -11.52
C LEU A 246 26.40 12.48 -11.27
N ASP A 247 26.75 11.64 -12.23
CA ASP A 247 27.90 10.72 -12.18
C ASP A 247 29.03 11.12 -13.16
N ALA A 248 28.99 12.34 -13.70
CA ALA A 248 30.03 12.80 -14.62
C ALA A 248 31.41 12.83 -13.93
N GLU A 249 32.50 12.57 -14.66
CA GLU A 249 33.86 12.65 -14.09
C GLU A 249 34.22 14.07 -13.59
N SER A 250 33.75 15.10 -14.30
CA SER A 250 33.99 16.50 -13.97
C SER A 250 33.08 16.97 -12.83
N PHE A 251 33.69 17.54 -11.78
CA PHE A 251 32.97 18.14 -10.66
C PHE A 251 32.01 19.24 -11.12
N ASP A 252 32.45 20.11 -12.03
CA ASP A 252 31.65 21.24 -12.52
C ASP A 252 30.37 20.78 -13.23
N VAL A 253 30.44 19.65 -13.96
CA VAL A 253 29.27 19.05 -14.62
C VAL A 253 28.28 18.52 -13.59
N ARG A 254 28.77 17.77 -12.58
CA ARG A 254 27.90 17.24 -11.52
C ARG A 254 27.24 18.36 -10.70
N ASP A 255 27.98 19.44 -10.43
CA ASP A 255 27.49 20.59 -9.66
C ASP A 255 26.44 21.38 -10.44
N ALA A 256 26.70 21.67 -11.72
CA ALA A 256 25.72 22.31 -12.60
C ALA A 256 24.44 21.46 -12.75
N ALA A 257 24.57 20.15 -12.90
CA ALA A 257 23.44 19.23 -12.99
C ALA A 257 22.61 19.22 -11.69
N THR A 258 23.29 19.22 -10.54
CA THR A 258 22.66 19.31 -9.21
C THR A 258 21.83 20.57 -9.08
N ASP A 259 22.42 21.73 -9.40
CA ASP A 259 21.73 23.01 -9.28
C ASP A 259 20.57 23.15 -10.27
N GLU A 260 20.70 22.62 -11.49
CA GLU A 260 19.62 22.66 -12.46
C GLU A 260 18.45 21.74 -12.06
N LEU A 261 18.72 20.56 -11.51
CA LEU A 261 17.66 19.70 -10.95
C LEU A 261 16.92 20.37 -9.78
N VAL A 262 17.63 21.14 -8.96
CA VAL A 262 17.00 21.94 -7.89
C VAL A 262 16.13 23.05 -8.48
N LYS A 263 16.59 23.75 -9.52
CA LYS A 263 15.81 24.81 -10.18
C LYS A 263 14.53 24.27 -10.86
N LEU A 264 14.60 23.07 -11.41
CA LEU A 264 13.45 22.41 -12.05
C LEU A 264 12.34 22.08 -11.04
N GLY A 265 12.65 21.94 -9.74
CA GLY A 265 11.62 21.83 -8.71
C GLY A 265 10.88 20.49 -8.71
N ALA A 266 9.55 20.53 -8.63
CA ALA A 266 8.70 19.35 -8.42
C ALA A 266 8.85 18.25 -9.51
N PRO A 267 8.90 18.56 -10.82
CA PRO A 267 9.16 17.56 -11.87
C PRO A 267 10.48 16.79 -11.69
N ALA A 268 11.54 17.48 -11.24
CA ALA A 268 12.82 16.85 -10.97
C ALA A 268 12.82 16.06 -9.65
N ALA A 269 12.08 16.53 -8.64
CA ALA A 269 12.00 15.88 -7.33
C ALA A 269 11.58 14.41 -7.44
N GLU A 270 10.59 14.09 -8.26
CA GLU A 270 10.12 12.70 -8.45
C GLU A 270 11.19 11.82 -9.09
N ALA A 271 11.87 12.32 -10.12
CA ALA A 271 12.93 11.58 -10.80
C ALA A 271 14.15 11.37 -9.91
N VAL A 272 14.46 12.34 -9.06
CA VAL A 272 15.53 12.23 -8.08
C VAL A 272 15.15 11.28 -6.94
N ARG A 273 13.90 11.28 -6.45
CA ARG A 273 13.43 10.32 -5.42
C ARG A 273 13.56 8.87 -5.88
N ALA A 274 13.33 8.59 -7.17
CA ALA A 274 13.48 7.24 -7.71
C ALA A 274 14.90 6.66 -7.53
N LEU A 275 15.92 7.51 -7.30
CA LEU A 275 17.31 7.12 -7.10
C LEU A 275 17.64 6.72 -5.65
N GLU A 276 16.81 7.06 -4.65
CA GLU A 276 17.17 6.89 -3.22
C GLU A 276 17.60 5.45 -2.87
N ASN A 277 16.93 4.47 -3.48
CA ASN A 277 17.18 3.04 -3.24
C ASN A 277 17.96 2.35 -4.38
N SER A 278 18.27 3.07 -5.47
CA SER A 278 18.84 2.49 -6.70
C SER A 278 20.08 3.23 -7.23
N ALA A 279 20.58 4.22 -6.49
CA ALA A 279 21.77 4.99 -6.87
C ALA A 279 22.97 4.06 -7.19
N PRO A 280 23.61 4.22 -8.36
CA PRO A 280 24.65 3.31 -8.85
C PRO A 280 25.95 3.40 -8.03
N ASN A 281 26.19 4.53 -7.36
CA ASN A 281 27.34 4.77 -6.51
C ASN A 281 27.05 5.81 -5.42
N ASP A 282 28.04 6.07 -4.57
CA ASP A 282 27.90 6.95 -3.41
C ASP A 282 27.84 8.45 -3.77
N GLU A 283 28.46 8.87 -4.89
CA GLU A 283 28.39 10.26 -5.35
C GLU A 283 26.96 10.61 -5.78
N VAL A 284 26.34 9.77 -6.61
CA VAL A 284 24.94 9.94 -7.02
C VAL A 284 24.04 9.91 -5.79
N ARG A 285 24.25 8.97 -4.85
CA ARG A 285 23.48 8.88 -3.61
C ARG A 285 23.58 10.17 -2.78
N TYR A 286 24.78 10.72 -2.65
CA TYR A 286 25.02 11.98 -1.94
C TYR A 286 24.27 13.14 -2.59
N ARG A 287 24.39 13.30 -3.92
CA ARG A 287 23.71 14.38 -4.66
C ARG A 287 22.20 14.24 -4.66
N THR A 288 21.68 13.03 -4.80
CA THR A 288 20.24 12.73 -4.64
C THR A 288 19.71 13.29 -3.32
N ARG A 289 20.36 12.94 -2.19
CA ARG A 289 19.96 13.44 -0.86
C ARG A 289 20.08 14.96 -0.75
N LEU A 290 21.13 15.55 -1.31
CA LEU A 290 21.34 16.99 -1.33
C LEU A 290 20.22 17.72 -2.09
N ILE A 291 19.88 17.26 -3.29
CA ILE A 291 18.81 17.83 -4.12
C ILE A 291 17.47 17.71 -3.40
N LEU A 292 17.13 16.54 -2.87
CA LEU A 292 15.87 16.34 -2.17
C LEU A 292 15.76 17.18 -0.91
N ARG A 293 16.84 17.37 -0.16
CA ARG A 293 16.87 18.29 1.00
C ARG A 293 16.66 19.74 0.56
N LYS A 294 17.28 20.18 -0.54
CA LYS A 294 17.08 21.53 -1.11
C LYS A 294 15.64 21.74 -1.60
N LEU A 295 15.01 20.70 -2.16
CA LEU A 295 13.65 20.78 -2.74
C LEU A 295 12.53 20.65 -1.69
N ASN A 296 12.72 19.83 -0.65
CA ASN A 296 11.65 19.47 0.29
C ASN A 296 11.88 19.97 1.74
N GLY A 297 13.05 20.53 2.07
CA GLY A 297 13.45 20.81 3.45
C GLY A 297 13.89 19.54 4.22
N GLU A 298 14.26 19.67 5.50
CA GLU A 298 14.84 18.57 6.31
C GLU A 298 13.86 17.43 6.63
N ASN A 299 12.56 17.60 6.37
CA ASN A 299 11.52 16.62 6.67
C ASN A 299 11.11 15.86 5.41
N GLY A 300 11.92 14.88 4.99
CA GLY A 300 11.68 13.98 3.85
C GLY A 300 10.51 13.00 4.00
N GLY A 301 9.47 13.37 4.75
CA GLY A 301 8.24 12.61 4.93
C GLY A 301 7.04 13.52 4.66
N GLY A 302 6.80 13.84 3.39
CA GLY A 302 5.67 14.65 2.98
C GLY A 302 4.33 13.88 3.01
N PRO A 303 3.18 14.58 3.01
CA PRO A 303 1.85 13.99 2.81
C PRO A 303 1.81 13.15 1.51
N VAL A 304 0.83 12.23 1.42
CA VAL A 304 0.59 11.26 0.31
C VAL A 304 1.42 11.59 -0.93
N GLY A 305 2.40 10.75 -1.27
CA GLY A 305 3.24 10.99 -2.44
C GLY A 305 2.39 11.10 -3.70
N GLN A 306 2.78 11.97 -4.63
CA GLN A 306 2.12 12.06 -5.94
C GLN A 306 2.09 10.69 -6.63
N ALA A 307 3.14 9.89 -6.49
CA ALA A 307 3.19 8.49 -6.92
C ALA A 307 2.08 7.63 -6.32
N GLY A 308 1.84 7.68 -5.00
CA GLY A 308 0.75 6.94 -4.34
C GLY A 308 -0.64 7.33 -4.88
N ARG A 309 -0.87 8.61 -5.18
CA ARG A 309 -2.12 9.06 -5.82
C ARG A 309 -2.25 8.56 -7.26
N LEU A 310 -1.17 8.62 -8.04
CA LEU A 310 -1.16 8.08 -9.40
C LEU A 310 -1.35 6.57 -9.42
N MET A 311 -0.87 5.85 -8.41
CA MET A 311 -1.07 4.40 -8.28
C MET A 311 -2.55 4.01 -8.12
N ARG A 312 -3.38 4.90 -7.56
CA ARG A 312 -4.85 4.74 -7.50
C ARG A 312 -5.44 4.70 -8.92
N ALA A 313 -5.04 5.64 -9.77
CA ALA A 313 -5.44 5.67 -11.18
C ALA A 313 -4.91 4.46 -11.95
N VAL A 314 -3.64 4.06 -11.74
CA VAL A 314 -3.04 2.85 -12.32
C VAL A 314 -3.88 1.61 -12.02
N ARG A 315 -4.38 1.45 -10.78
CA ARG A 315 -5.25 0.31 -10.41
C ARG A 315 -6.60 0.31 -11.13
N VAL A 316 -7.18 1.49 -11.41
CA VAL A 316 -8.40 1.59 -12.23
C VAL A 316 -8.12 1.18 -13.68
N LEU A 317 -6.98 1.58 -14.24
CA LEU A 317 -6.55 1.19 -15.59
C LEU A 317 -6.22 -0.31 -15.68
N GLU A 318 -5.56 -0.86 -14.67
CA GLU A 318 -5.31 -2.30 -14.55
C GLU A 318 -6.62 -3.09 -14.56
N ARG A 319 -7.60 -2.65 -13.76
CA ARG A 319 -8.94 -3.26 -13.71
C ARG A 319 -9.66 -3.19 -15.06
N ALA A 320 -9.55 -2.06 -15.76
CA ALA A 320 -10.19 -1.84 -17.04
C ALA A 320 -9.63 -2.77 -18.14
N ASN A 321 -8.29 -2.96 -18.17
CA ASN A 321 -7.58 -3.86 -19.07
C ASN A 321 -7.95 -3.74 -20.57
N THR A 322 -8.41 -2.57 -21.00
CA THR A 322 -8.69 -2.26 -22.42
C THR A 322 -7.42 -1.85 -23.15
N GLU A 323 -7.44 -1.84 -24.48
CA GLU A 323 -6.32 -1.34 -25.30
C GLU A 323 -5.90 0.08 -24.87
N LYS A 324 -6.86 1.00 -24.74
CA LYS A 324 -6.61 2.36 -24.25
C LYS A 324 -6.03 2.39 -22.83
N ALA A 325 -6.50 1.53 -21.93
CA ALA A 325 -5.95 1.46 -20.57
C ALA A 325 -4.49 0.98 -20.57
N ARG A 326 -4.15 0.02 -21.43
CA ARG A 326 -2.77 -0.46 -21.61
C ARG A 326 -1.86 0.59 -22.22
N GLU A 327 -2.34 1.36 -23.19
CA GLU A 327 -1.61 2.51 -23.75
C GLU A 327 -1.27 3.54 -22.66
N LEU A 328 -2.25 3.86 -21.80
CA LEU A 328 -2.01 4.77 -20.67
C LEU A 328 -1.01 4.18 -19.67
N LEU A 329 -1.13 2.91 -19.32
CA LEU A 329 -0.16 2.21 -18.46
C LEU A 329 1.25 2.20 -19.07
N ALA A 330 1.38 2.08 -20.40
CA ALA A 330 2.67 2.21 -21.09
C ALA A 330 3.25 3.62 -20.96
N ARG A 331 2.42 4.66 -21.10
CA ARG A 331 2.83 6.06 -20.85
C ARG A 331 3.28 6.29 -19.41
N PHE A 332 2.61 5.68 -18.42
CA PHE A 332 3.10 5.64 -17.03
C PHE A 332 4.47 4.96 -16.93
N ALA A 333 4.63 3.78 -17.53
CA ALA A 333 5.88 3.02 -17.53
C ALA A 333 7.05 3.77 -18.20
N ASP A 334 6.76 4.66 -19.15
CA ASP A 334 7.72 5.55 -19.80
C ASP A 334 8.02 6.83 -18.99
N GLY A 335 7.35 7.01 -17.85
CA GLY A 335 7.55 8.13 -16.93
C GLY A 335 6.82 9.41 -17.33
N GLU A 336 5.81 9.35 -18.22
CA GLU A 336 5.08 10.54 -18.67
C GLU A 336 4.39 11.30 -17.52
N PHE A 337 3.90 10.58 -16.52
CA PHE A 337 3.16 11.12 -15.38
C PHE A 337 4.00 11.16 -14.09
N GLY A 338 5.30 10.89 -14.19
CA GLY A 338 6.20 10.84 -13.04
C GLY A 338 7.15 9.64 -13.11
N ALA A 339 8.42 9.87 -12.78
CA ALA A 339 9.43 8.82 -12.82
C ALA A 339 9.30 7.81 -11.67
N GLU A 340 8.79 8.26 -10.51
CA GLU A 340 8.64 7.45 -9.29
C GLU A 340 7.61 6.32 -9.46
N ILE A 341 6.54 6.56 -10.24
CA ILE A 341 5.45 5.59 -10.50
C ILE A 341 5.74 4.65 -11.68
N ALA A 342 6.73 4.96 -12.51
CA ALA A 342 7.02 4.20 -13.72
C ALA A 342 7.36 2.70 -13.45
N PRO A 343 8.15 2.34 -12.43
CA PRO A 343 8.39 0.93 -12.10
C PRO A 343 7.11 0.17 -11.73
N ASP A 344 6.20 0.80 -10.97
CA ASP A 344 4.93 0.20 -10.57
C ASP A 344 4.04 -0.10 -11.79
N ALA A 345 3.96 0.83 -12.74
CA ALA A 345 3.23 0.64 -13.99
C ALA A 345 3.84 -0.45 -14.89
N LYS A 346 5.18 -0.59 -14.92
CA LYS A 346 5.87 -1.71 -15.61
C LYS A 346 5.47 -3.04 -14.99
N ALA A 347 5.46 -3.14 -13.67
CA ALA A 347 5.06 -4.35 -12.96
C ALA A 347 3.60 -4.72 -13.25
N VAL A 348 2.70 -3.72 -13.31
CA VAL A 348 1.30 -3.90 -13.72
C VAL A 348 1.21 -4.46 -15.13
N LEU A 349 1.86 -3.83 -16.12
CA LEU A 349 1.83 -4.28 -17.51
C LEU A 349 2.34 -5.72 -17.67
N ALA A 350 3.39 -6.08 -16.95
CA ALA A 350 3.99 -7.41 -17.00
C ALA A 350 3.05 -8.52 -16.47
N ARG A 351 2.17 -8.21 -15.50
CA ARG A 351 1.24 -9.18 -14.91
C ARG A 351 -0.15 -9.17 -15.53
N LEU A 352 -0.49 -8.18 -16.36
CA LEU A 352 -1.81 -8.12 -16.97
C LEU A 352 -2.10 -9.40 -17.79
N PRO A 353 -3.26 -10.04 -17.63
CA PRO A 353 -3.64 -11.20 -18.42
C PRO A 353 -3.76 -10.81 -19.89
N LYS A 354 -3.85 -11.77 -20.84
CA LYS A 354 -4.20 -11.42 -22.24
C LYS A 354 -5.53 -10.66 -22.28
N MET A 355 -5.71 -9.78 -23.27
CA MET A 355 -6.96 -9.03 -23.41
C MET A 355 -8.15 -10.00 -23.46
N PRO A 356 -9.25 -9.70 -22.74
CA PRO A 356 -10.44 -10.53 -22.73
C PRO A 356 -11.16 -10.56 -24.09
#